data_AF-R0KUL7-F1
#
_entry.id   AF-R0KUL7-F1
#
_cell.length_a   1.000
_cell.length_b   1.000
_cell.length_c   1.000
_cell.angle_alpha   90.00
_cell.angle_beta   90.00
_cell.angle_gamma   90.00
#
_symmetry.space_group_name_H-M   'P 1'
#
loop_
_entity.id
_entity.type
_entity.pdbx_description
1 polymer ?
#
loop_
_entity_poly.entity_id
_entity_poly.type
_entity_poly.pdbx_seq_one_letter_code
_entity_poly.pdbx_strand_id
1 'polypeptide(L)'
;IVRVSKDKDPDYRSRFSGRATFHPETLSLRISPVTQADSGNYYIHFETPSGLTHSQCFQVSVWGEWLPPSPPPALSPAPLTPLSSQSPSASHT
;
A
#
# COMPACT_ATOMS: atom_id res chain seq x y z
N ILE A 1 -20.46 -24.56 -9.78
CA ILE A 1 -20.03 -23.23 -10.29
C ILE A 1 -19.32 -22.51 -9.13
N VAL A 2 -18.29 -21.70 -9.41
CA VAL A 2 -17.61 -20.90 -8.37
C VAL A 2 -17.90 -19.42 -8.58
N ARG A 3 -18.34 -18.73 -7.53
CA ARG A 3 -18.66 -17.29 -7.56
C ARG A 3 -17.96 -16.58 -6.42
N VAL A 4 -17.47 -15.37 -6.68
CA VAL A 4 -16.83 -14.50 -5.68
C VAL A 4 -17.70 -13.27 -5.48
N SER A 5 -17.94 -12.86 -4.23
CA SER A 5 -18.65 -11.63 -3.89
C SER A 5 -17.98 -10.88 -2.76
N LYS A 6 -18.26 -9.58 -2.64
CA LYS A 6 -17.74 -8.70 -1.58
C LYS A 6 -18.90 -8.02 -0.85
N ASP A 7 -18.89 -8.06 0.49
CA ASP A 7 -19.76 -7.31 1.42
C ASP A 7 -21.29 -7.35 1.15
N LYS A 8 -21.79 -8.32 0.37
CA LYS A 8 -23.18 -8.38 -0.16
C LYS A 8 -23.61 -7.16 -1.00
N ASP A 9 -22.67 -6.36 -1.48
CA ASP A 9 -22.95 -5.19 -2.32
C ASP A 9 -23.37 -5.65 -3.73
N PRO A 10 -24.56 -5.30 -4.26
CA PRO A 10 -24.95 -5.71 -5.61
C PRO A 10 -24.03 -5.11 -6.70
N ASP A 11 -23.29 -4.04 -6.40
CA ASP A 11 -22.49 -3.28 -7.37
C ASP A 11 -20.98 -3.58 -7.31
N TYR A 12 -20.53 -4.61 -6.58
CA TYR A 12 -19.09 -4.95 -6.53
C TYR A 12 -18.50 -5.26 -7.91
N ARG A 13 -19.34 -5.65 -8.88
CA ARG A 13 -18.90 -5.98 -10.25
C ARG A 13 -18.35 -4.76 -10.99
N SER A 14 -18.92 -3.57 -10.77
CA SER A 14 -18.41 -2.34 -11.37
C SER A 14 -17.05 -1.96 -10.78
N ARG A 15 -16.88 -2.11 -9.46
CA ARG A 15 -15.62 -1.84 -8.74
C ARG A 15 -14.46 -2.71 -9.22
N PHE A 16 -14.70 -3.97 -9.57
CA PHE A 16 -13.67 -4.92 -9.98
C PHE A 16 -13.50 -5.06 -11.50
N SER A 17 -14.31 -4.34 -12.29
CA SER A 17 -14.26 -4.39 -13.75
C SER A 17 -12.86 -4.06 -14.27
N GLY A 18 -12.28 -4.98 -15.04
CA GLY A 18 -10.92 -4.86 -15.59
C GLY A 18 -9.77 -4.98 -14.58
N ARG A 19 -10.05 -5.04 -13.28
CA ARG A 19 -9.03 -5.13 -12.22
C ARG A 19 -8.91 -6.50 -11.60
N ALA A 20 -10.00 -7.28 -11.56
CA ALA A 20 -10.01 -8.57 -10.90
C ALA A 20 -10.04 -9.75 -11.89
N THR A 21 -9.29 -10.79 -11.57
CA THR A 21 -9.31 -12.08 -12.27
C THR A 21 -9.39 -13.19 -11.24
N PHE A 22 -10.35 -14.10 -11.41
CA PHE A 22 -10.45 -15.30 -10.59
C PHE A 22 -9.85 -16.48 -11.37
N HIS A 23 -8.93 -17.21 -10.73
CA HIS A 23 -8.29 -18.41 -11.26
C HIS A 23 -8.94 -19.64 -10.62
N PRO A 24 -9.84 -20.36 -11.32
CA PRO A 24 -10.61 -21.46 -10.73
C PRO A 24 -9.76 -22.66 -10.34
N GLU A 25 -8.66 -22.91 -11.04
CA GLU A 25 -7.77 -24.06 -10.81
C GLU A 25 -7.11 -24.01 -9.42
N THR A 26 -6.71 -22.82 -8.98
CA THR A 26 -6.03 -22.60 -7.70
C THR A 26 -6.90 -21.87 -6.69
N LEU A 27 -8.17 -21.61 -7.03
CA LEU A 27 -9.11 -20.81 -6.24
C LEU A 27 -8.56 -19.44 -5.82
N SER A 28 -7.76 -18.83 -6.70
CA SER A 28 -7.06 -17.58 -6.40
C SER A 28 -7.77 -16.37 -6.99
N LEU A 29 -7.92 -15.30 -6.20
CA LEU A 29 -8.41 -14.00 -6.66
C LEU A 29 -7.23 -13.04 -6.82
N ARG A 30 -7.03 -12.52 -8.02
CA ARG A 30 -6.05 -11.47 -8.31
C ARG A 30 -6.78 -10.15 -8.53
N ILE A 31 -6.35 -9.08 -7.85
CA ILE A 31 -6.84 -7.71 -8.03
C ILE A 31 -5.64 -6.82 -8.33
N SER A 32 -5.69 -6.02 -9.40
CA SER A 32 -4.64 -5.07 -9.75
C SER A 32 -5.19 -3.90 -10.59
N PRO A 33 -4.86 -2.64 -10.27
CA PRO A 33 -4.16 -2.18 -9.06
C PRO A 33 -5.03 -2.35 -7.80
N VAL A 34 -4.37 -2.45 -6.64
CA VAL A 34 -5.02 -2.54 -5.31
C VAL A 34 -5.15 -1.15 -4.71
N THR A 35 -6.30 -0.88 -4.09
CA THR A 35 -6.61 0.37 -3.39
C THR A 35 -7.14 0.07 -1.99
N GLN A 36 -7.14 1.06 -1.09
CA GLN A 36 -7.67 0.87 0.26
C GLN A 36 -9.15 0.43 0.26
N ALA A 37 -9.92 0.86 -0.74
CA ALA A 37 -11.32 0.47 -0.96
C ALA A 37 -11.51 -1.01 -1.29
N ASP A 38 -10.43 -1.74 -1.61
CA ASP A 38 -10.46 -3.18 -1.81
C ASP A 38 -10.47 -3.95 -0.49
N SER A 39 -10.17 -3.33 0.66
CA SER A 39 -10.36 -3.94 1.99
C SER A 39 -11.82 -4.33 2.25
N GLY A 40 -12.08 -5.46 2.91
CA GLY A 40 -13.43 -5.92 3.23
C GLY A 40 -13.56 -7.44 3.32
N ASN A 41 -14.79 -7.94 3.42
CA ASN A 41 -15.06 -9.36 3.47
C ASN A 41 -15.30 -9.92 2.07
N TYR A 42 -14.55 -10.96 1.74
CA TYR A 42 -14.64 -11.69 0.48
C TYR A 42 -15.26 -13.05 0.73
N TYR A 43 -16.22 -13.40 -0.12
CA TYR A 43 -16.92 -14.67 -0.05
C TYR A 43 -16.65 -15.48 -1.30
N ILE A 44 -16.30 -16.75 -1.12
CA ILE A 44 -16.20 -17.74 -2.19
C ILE A 44 -17.36 -18.72 -2.00
N HIS A 45 -18.19 -18.86 -3.04
CA HIS A 45 -19.32 -19.78 -3.07
C HIS A 45 -19.02 -20.96 -3.99
N PHE A 46 -19.17 -22.17 -3.47
CA PHE A 46 -19.01 -23.44 -4.16
C PHE A 46 -20.37 -24.12 -4.28
N GLU A 47 -20.87 -24.25 -5.50
CA GLU A 47 -22.02 -25.12 -5.76
C GLU A 47 -21.56 -26.54 -6.12
N THR A 48 -22.06 -27.52 -5.38
CA THR A 48 -21.89 -28.94 -5.69
C THR A 48 -22.89 -29.36 -6.78
N PRO A 49 -22.64 -30.49 -7.48
CA PRO A 49 -23.60 -31.08 -8.42
C PRO A 49 -24.97 -31.40 -7.79
N SER A 50 -25.02 -31.61 -6.47
CA SER A 50 -26.25 -31.83 -5.71
C SER A 50 -27.04 -30.53 -5.41
N GLY A 51 -26.55 -29.36 -5.83
CA GLY A 51 -27.20 -28.07 -5.60
C GLY A 51 -26.91 -27.45 -4.23
N LEU A 52 -26.04 -28.05 -3.42
CA LEU A 52 -25.63 -27.46 -2.14
C LEU A 52 -24.60 -26.36 -2.39
N THR A 53 -24.80 -25.22 -1.75
CA THR A 53 -23.84 -24.10 -1.79
C THR A 53 -23.04 -24.05 -0.49
N HIS A 54 -21.74 -24.27 -0.58
CA HIS A 54 -20.80 -24.00 0.52
C HIS A 54 -20.19 -22.61 0.33
N SER A 55 -20.17 -21.80 1.38
CA SER A 55 -19.59 -20.45 1.33
C SER A 55 -18.44 -20.32 2.33
N GLN A 56 -17.29 -19.84 1.87
CA GLN A 56 -16.15 -19.49 2.73
C GLN A 56 -15.97 -17.97 2.72
N CYS A 57 -15.77 -17.39 3.90
CA CYS A 57 -15.47 -15.96 4.09
C CYS A 57 -13.99 -15.76 4.41
N PHE A 58 -13.39 -14.70 3.87
CA PHE A 58 -12.05 -14.22 4.19
C PHE A 58 -12.08 -12.71 4.35
N GLN A 59 -11.41 -12.21 5.38
CA GLN A 59 -11.24 -10.78 5.60
C GLN A 59 -9.92 -10.30 4.96
N VAL A 60 -10.01 -9.27 4.12
CA VAL A 60 -8.86 -8.67 3.45
C VAL A 60 -8.67 -7.24 3.98
N SER A 61 -7.45 -6.93 4.42
CA SER A 61 -7.05 -5.58 4.83
C SER A 61 -5.94 -5.09 3.92
N VAL A 62 -6.20 -3.98 3.23
CA VAL A 62 -5.22 -3.30 2.38
C VAL A 62 -4.67 -2.09 3.13
N TRP A 63 -3.37 -2.10 3.34
CA TRP A 63 -2.65 -0.98 3.94
C TRP A 63 -2.13 -0.07 2.82
N GLY A 64 -2.03 1.23 3.12
CA GLY A 64 -1.43 2.19 2.20
C GLY A 64 0.03 1.84 1.88
N GLU A 65 0.58 2.44 0.82
CA GLU A 65 1.99 2.27 0.52
C GLU A 65 2.84 2.69 1.73
N TRP A 66 3.73 1.79 2.12
CA TRP A 66 4.80 2.15 3.04
C TRP A 66 5.75 3.10 2.30
N LEU A 67 5.59 4.41 2.54
CA LEU A 67 6.59 5.37 2.15
C LEU A 67 7.74 5.28 3.16
N PRO A 68 9.00 5.07 2.73
CA PRO A 68 10.13 5.19 3.63
C PRO A 68 10.16 6.60 4.24
N PRO A 69 10.64 6.75 5.49
CA PRO A 69 10.79 8.07 6.09
C PRO A 69 11.66 8.95 5.19
N SER A 70 11.27 10.22 5.03
CA SER A 70 12.07 11.19 4.27
C SER A 70 13.48 11.30 4.88
N PRO A 71 14.55 11.35 4.07
CA PRO A 71 15.88 11.61 4.59
C PRO A 71 15.90 12.93 5.37
N PRO A 72 16.71 13.04 6.44
CA PRO A 72 16.82 14.27 7.20
C PRO A 72 17.24 15.43 6.28
N PRO A 73 16.77 16.66 6.53
CA PRO A 73 17.17 17.81 5.74
C PRO A 73 18.69 17.95 5.77
N ALA A 74 19.29 18.17 4.59
CA ALA A 74 20.73 18.39 4.48
C ALA A 74 21.12 19.58 5.35
N LEU A 75 22.02 19.38 6.31
CA LEU A 75 22.60 20.46 7.10
C LEU A 75 23.32 21.39 6.11
N SER A 76 22.83 22.63 6.00
CA SER A 76 23.50 23.64 5.17
C SER A 76 24.96 23.77 5.64
N PRO A 77 25.94 23.78 4.72
CA PRO A 77 27.33 23.98 5.12
C PRO A 77 27.47 25.30 5.87
N ALA A 78 28.12 25.26 7.03
CA ALA A 78 28.38 26.45 7.84
C ALA A 78 29.22 27.45 7.02
N PRO A 79 28.93 28.75 7.06
CA PRO A 79 29.77 29.75 6.42
C PRO A 79 31.15 29.71 7.08
N LEU A 80 32.20 29.51 6.28
CA LEU A 80 33.59 29.58 6.72
C LEU A 80 33.87 31.02 7.18
N THR A 81 33.97 31.23 8.49
CA THR A 81 34.41 32.52 9.03
C THR A 81 35.89 32.74 8.66
N PRO A 82 36.25 33.85 8.01
CA PRO A 82 37.66 34.14 7.74
C PRO A 82 38.39 34.37 9.06
N LEU A 83 39.49 33.62 9.27
CA LEU A 83 40.37 33.79 10.41
C LEU A 83 41.08 35.15 10.28
N SER A 84 40.61 36.14 11.03
CA SER A 84 41.21 37.47 11.04
C SER A 84 42.61 37.40 11.64
N SER A 85 43.62 37.57 10.79
CA SER A 85 45.03 37.68 11.18
C SER A 85 45.23 38.98 11.95
N GLN A 86 45.35 38.89 13.28
CA GLN A 86 45.89 39.99 14.07
C GLN A 86 47.39 39.81 14.18
N SER A 87 48.15 40.68 13.51
CA SER A 87 49.58 40.83 13.75
C SER A 87 49.81 41.50 15.11
N PRO A 88 50.74 40.99 15.94
CA PRO A 88 51.11 41.67 17.17
C PRO A 88 51.91 42.94 16.84
N SER A 89 51.40 44.09 17.28
CA SER A 89 52.12 45.37 17.24
C SER A 89 53.18 45.36 18.35
N ALA A 90 54.45 45.51 17.99
CA ALA A 90 55.56 45.58 18.92
C ALA A 90 55.54 46.88 19.72
N SER A 91 55.73 46.76 21.03
CA SER A 91 55.82 47.85 22.00
C SER A 91 57.20 48.54 21.95
N HIS A 92 57.20 49.87 21.87
CA HIS A 92 58.27 50.78 22.28
C HIS A 92 57.56 51.83 23.16
N THR A 93 57.99 52.23 24.36
CA THR A 93 59.31 52.36 24.99
C THR A 93 59.17 52.20 26.51
#